data_AF-A0A1M6KYQ1-F1
#
_entry.id   AF-A0A1M6KYQ1-F1
#
_cell.length_a   1.000
_cell.length_b   1.000
_cell.length_c   1.000
_cell.angle_alpha   90.00
_cell.angle_beta   90.00
_cell.angle_gamma   90.00
#
_symmetry.space_group_name_H-M   'P 1'
#
loop_
_entity.id
_entity.type
_entity.pdbx_description
1 polymer ?
#
loop_
_entity_poly.entity_id
_entity_poly.type
_entity_poly.pdbx_seq_one_letter_code
_entity_poly.pdbx_strand_id
1 'polypeptide(L)'
;MAKTQKRSILVYFFSMSIVLMLIVLIFSSLSLQRLYKDYAQAKSNKDALVTCSAIFQTIRHYGFERGRVNVVMNFRGDPEKMQKSIDFLSKHGRDGDLAFAEVLRDTQPWLETDQPELAKKIAATLNRIKLLRDDYREQFQLPFQQRNLTLDDLWFNAMSEQIGHLKLILYSLMQKERWLPEQRPVAEAFFLLSQLRDHTGPVVSYLKASSFNISSLSSARMAEIKRRRAAVEVYLDRLGIVSNVNLGPARQDEIDDFKHQYLGRFYSVAESFMNEYDRTGIAPVLAKDYLPQGVKNLEKLNLISQALLEDFEVKSQKAIAEEKNKLWVGTLTSLTLLFLILFSLYLAYHNIYRRIMLSSGILEELTRGNLDIDIPEPKLNDEIDNIQTGLLRFRDNLIELNNSNHKLLAEMEQRQASEERQRGLSEERGLLLKEVNHRVKNNLALIIGMLNLEAKKRQDESYSLFIDEIKSRVNALSILHSLLSANQWQPIGLKDLCHQLVGNTLPRDIPPQIIINESDFVIEAAQAHNVSLVINELSTNTAKYAAENSQIVVTIHIEATADNGVHLSYQDNGPGYPQSVIDGSFPDSGIGMQMINGIVEMSLSGKFKISNHDGARSDIFFPILSVKEEPHEA
;
A
#
# COMPACT_ATOMS: atom_id res chain seq x y z
N MET A 1 -38.34 16.82 -5.53
CA MET A 1 -37.25 17.49 -4.79
C MET A 1 -36.52 16.45 -3.96
N ALA A 2 -35.27 16.14 -4.32
CA ALA A 2 -34.46 15.17 -3.60
C ALA A 2 -34.04 15.74 -2.24
N LYS A 3 -34.35 15.04 -1.14
CA LYS A 3 -33.81 15.35 0.20
C LYS A 3 -32.27 15.27 0.10
N THR A 4 -31.60 16.41 0.24
CA THR A 4 -30.16 16.49 0.43
C THR A 4 -29.82 15.82 1.77
N GLN A 5 -29.52 14.52 1.71
CA GLN A 5 -29.11 13.72 2.84
C GLN A 5 -27.74 14.21 3.31
N LYS A 6 -27.70 14.96 4.43
CA LYS A 6 -26.45 15.44 5.04
C LYS A 6 -25.52 14.24 5.26
N ARG A 7 -24.36 14.22 4.59
CA ARG A 7 -23.33 13.18 4.81
C ARG A 7 -22.65 13.47 6.15
N SER A 8 -22.84 12.59 7.12
CA SER A 8 -22.19 12.68 8.45
C SER A 8 -20.67 12.65 8.30
N ILE A 9 -19.95 13.46 9.10
CA ILE A 9 -18.48 13.46 9.20
C ILE A 9 -17.94 12.04 9.48
N LEU A 10 -18.71 11.18 10.17
CA LEU A 10 -18.32 9.78 10.37
C LEU A 10 -18.26 8.97 9.08
N VAL A 11 -19.05 9.29 8.05
CA VAL A 11 -18.96 8.61 6.74
C VAL A 11 -17.59 8.88 6.11
N TYR A 12 -17.03 10.07 6.30
CA TYR A 12 -15.67 10.39 5.86
C TYR A 12 -14.62 9.63 6.67
N PHE A 13 -14.77 9.52 7.98
CA PHE A 13 -13.83 8.74 8.80
C PHE A 13 -13.81 7.24 8.43
N PHE A 14 -15.00 6.64 8.25
CA PHE A 14 -15.12 5.25 7.82
C PHE A 14 -14.59 5.03 6.40
N SER A 15 -14.89 5.94 5.47
CA SER A 15 -14.37 5.82 4.10
C SER A 15 -12.85 5.94 4.06
N MET A 16 -12.27 6.84 4.83
CA MET A 16 -10.81 7.01 4.93
C MET A 16 -10.14 5.79 5.58
N SER A 17 -10.78 5.19 6.59
CA SER A 17 -10.32 3.94 7.20
C SER A 17 -10.39 2.73 6.26
N ILE A 18 -11.43 2.65 5.41
CA ILE A 18 -11.54 1.63 4.36
C ILE A 18 -10.42 1.81 3.32
N VAL A 19 -10.11 3.05 2.92
CA VAL A 19 -9.01 3.33 2.00
C VAL A 19 -7.67 2.89 2.60
N LEU A 20 -7.42 3.17 3.88
CA LEU A 20 -6.21 2.72 4.57
C LEU A 20 -6.12 1.19 4.63
N MET A 21 -7.24 0.50 4.92
CA MET A 21 -7.33 -0.96 4.91
C MET A 21 -6.98 -1.53 3.52
N LEU A 22 -7.50 -0.93 2.45
CA LEU A 22 -7.19 -1.35 1.08
C LEU A 22 -5.70 -1.16 0.74
N ILE A 23 -5.10 -0.04 1.12
CA ILE A 23 -3.67 0.21 0.91
C ILE A 23 -2.85 -0.88 1.61
N VAL A 24 -3.14 -1.16 2.87
CA VAL A 24 -2.49 -2.20 3.65
C VAL A 24 -2.61 -3.58 3.01
N LEU A 25 -3.81 -3.93 2.52
CA LEU A 25 -4.06 -5.21 1.87
C LEU A 25 -3.26 -5.34 0.56
N ILE A 26 -3.17 -4.26 -0.22
CA ILE A 26 -2.37 -4.22 -1.46
C ILE A 26 -0.89 -4.44 -1.13
N PHE A 27 -0.33 -3.70 -0.17
CA PHE A 27 1.08 -3.85 0.23
C PHE A 27 1.37 -5.25 0.80
N SER A 28 0.48 -5.78 1.63
CA SER A 28 0.59 -7.13 2.18
C SER A 28 0.57 -8.19 1.07
N SER A 29 -0.34 -8.05 0.10
CA SER A 29 -0.45 -8.93 -1.06
C SER A 29 0.83 -8.93 -1.91
N LEU A 30 1.36 -7.74 -2.23
CA LEU A 30 2.61 -7.61 -2.98
C LEU A 30 3.81 -8.22 -2.23
N SER A 31 3.89 -8.00 -0.92
CA SER A 31 4.93 -8.57 -0.06
C SER A 31 4.86 -10.10 -0.03
N LEU A 32 3.68 -10.66 0.19
CA LEU A 32 3.46 -12.11 0.18
C LEU A 32 3.75 -12.73 -1.18
N GLN A 33 3.37 -12.07 -2.27
CA GLN A 33 3.67 -12.53 -3.62
C GLN A 33 5.18 -12.59 -3.86
N ARG A 34 5.94 -11.62 -3.34
CA ARG A 34 7.41 -11.63 -3.41
C ARG A 34 8.00 -12.79 -2.62
N LEU A 35 7.58 -12.96 -1.37
CA LEU A 35 8.03 -14.07 -0.51
C LEU A 35 7.70 -15.44 -1.11
N TYR A 36 6.52 -15.58 -1.72
CA TYR A 36 6.14 -16.81 -2.41
C TYR A 36 7.03 -17.08 -3.63
N LYS A 37 7.34 -16.04 -4.42
CA LYS A 37 8.26 -16.18 -5.57
C LYS A 37 9.66 -16.62 -5.12
N ASP A 38 10.18 -16.06 -4.04
CA ASP A 38 11.51 -16.44 -3.52
C ASP A 38 11.51 -17.88 -2.98
N TYR A 39 10.45 -18.31 -2.28
CA TYR A 39 10.25 -19.71 -1.88
C TYR A 39 10.15 -20.66 -3.08
N ALA A 40 9.35 -20.31 -4.09
CA ALA A 40 9.20 -21.09 -5.31
C ALA A 40 10.53 -21.20 -6.08
N GLN A 41 11.32 -20.12 -6.11
CA GLN A 41 12.63 -20.10 -6.74
C GLN A 41 13.63 -21.01 -6.02
N ALA A 42 13.65 -21.01 -4.68
CA ALA A 42 14.51 -21.89 -3.91
C ALA A 42 14.22 -23.38 -4.19
N LYS A 43 12.95 -23.73 -4.37
CA LYS A 43 12.53 -25.08 -4.78
C LYS A 43 12.96 -25.39 -6.23
N SER A 44 12.68 -24.47 -7.16
CA SER A 44 13.08 -24.60 -8.58
C SER A 44 14.57 -24.86 -8.73
N ASN A 45 15.42 -24.11 -8.01
CA ASN A 45 16.86 -24.30 -8.07
C ASN A 45 17.31 -25.66 -7.51
N LYS A 46 16.65 -26.18 -6.45
CA LYS A 46 16.93 -27.54 -5.96
C LYS A 46 16.65 -28.57 -7.05
N ASP A 47 15.47 -28.50 -7.66
CA ASP A 47 15.05 -29.43 -8.70
C ASP A 47 16.00 -29.33 -9.91
N ALA A 48 16.38 -28.11 -10.31
CA ALA A 48 17.35 -27.88 -11.38
C ALA A 48 18.74 -28.47 -11.08
N LEU A 49 19.24 -28.42 -9.84
CA LEU A 49 20.52 -29.04 -9.46
C LEU A 49 20.46 -30.56 -9.52
N VAL A 50 19.34 -31.17 -9.11
CA VAL A 50 19.12 -32.61 -9.26
C VAL A 50 19.16 -32.99 -10.74
N THR A 51 18.51 -32.22 -11.60
CA THR A 51 18.57 -32.40 -13.06
C THR A 51 20.00 -32.23 -13.61
N CYS A 52 20.77 -31.26 -13.10
CA CYS A 52 22.18 -31.08 -13.49
C CYS A 52 23.02 -32.33 -13.17
N SER A 53 22.80 -32.94 -11.99
CA SER A 53 23.43 -34.19 -11.60
C SER A 53 23.01 -35.36 -12.49
N ALA A 54 21.70 -35.49 -12.78
CA ALA A 54 21.19 -36.53 -13.67
C ALA A 54 21.77 -36.42 -15.10
N ILE A 55 21.96 -35.19 -15.60
CA ILE A 55 22.64 -34.94 -16.88
C ILE A 55 24.09 -35.41 -16.80
N PHE A 56 24.83 -35.05 -15.74
CA PHE A 56 26.20 -35.53 -15.56
C PHE A 56 26.27 -37.06 -15.51
N GLN A 57 25.38 -37.73 -14.78
CA GLN A 57 25.31 -39.18 -14.73
C GLN A 57 25.05 -39.78 -16.11
N THR A 58 24.12 -39.22 -16.87
CA THR A 58 23.85 -39.63 -18.25
C THR A 58 25.12 -39.52 -19.11
N ILE A 59 25.80 -38.37 -19.07
CA ILE A 59 27.07 -38.14 -19.79
C ILE A 59 28.15 -39.13 -19.34
N ARG A 60 28.22 -39.47 -18.04
CA ARG A 60 29.16 -40.44 -17.50
C ARG A 60 28.94 -41.82 -18.10
N HIS A 61 27.69 -42.30 -18.07
CA HIS A 61 27.28 -43.62 -18.58
C HIS A 61 27.45 -43.71 -20.10
N TYR A 62 26.91 -42.75 -20.85
CA TYR A 62 27.09 -42.66 -22.30
C TYR A 62 28.57 -42.50 -22.69
N GLY A 63 29.36 -41.76 -21.92
CA GLY A 63 30.80 -41.63 -22.13
C GLY A 63 31.55 -42.95 -21.94
N PHE A 64 31.11 -43.80 -21.00
CA PHE A 64 31.67 -45.15 -20.82
C PHE A 64 31.25 -46.10 -21.94
N GLU A 65 29.98 -46.08 -22.35
CA GLU A 65 29.49 -46.86 -23.48
C GLU A 65 30.22 -46.47 -24.78
N ARG A 66 30.28 -45.16 -25.08
CA ARG A 66 31.04 -44.57 -26.20
C ARG A 66 32.47 -45.09 -26.26
N GLY A 67 33.19 -45.03 -25.13
CA GLY A 67 34.58 -45.46 -25.07
C GLY A 67 34.76 -46.97 -25.16
N ARG A 68 33.86 -47.75 -24.55
CA ARG A 68 34.03 -49.20 -24.46
C ARG A 68 33.76 -49.92 -25.78
N VAL A 69 32.84 -49.43 -26.63
CA VAL A 69 32.65 -49.97 -27.98
C VAL A 69 33.97 -49.94 -28.75
N ASN A 70 34.65 -48.78 -28.76
CA ASN A 70 35.94 -48.63 -29.45
C ASN A 70 36.99 -49.64 -28.98
N VAL A 71 37.03 -49.92 -27.67
CA VAL A 71 37.96 -50.91 -27.09
C VAL A 71 37.64 -52.33 -27.52
N VAL A 72 36.35 -52.72 -27.51
CA VAL A 72 35.92 -54.08 -27.89
C VAL A 72 36.10 -54.30 -29.39
N MET A 73 35.70 -53.34 -30.23
CA MET A 73 35.85 -53.41 -31.69
C MET A 73 37.31 -53.63 -32.11
N ASN A 74 38.24 -52.93 -31.44
CA ASN A 74 39.67 -52.99 -31.73
C ASN A 74 40.41 -54.18 -31.09
N PHE A 75 39.73 -55.05 -30.34
CA PHE A 75 40.36 -56.20 -29.72
C PHE A 75 40.64 -57.33 -30.73
N ARG A 76 41.93 -57.68 -30.90
CA ARG A 76 42.40 -58.72 -31.84
C ARG A 76 42.42 -60.15 -31.27
N GLY A 77 42.12 -60.34 -30.00
CA GLY A 77 42.09 -61.66 -29.36
C GLY A 77 40.72 -62.34 -29.45
N ASP A 78 40.61 -63.49 -28.77
CA ASP A 78 39.38 -64.26 -28.63
C ASP A 78 38.23 -63.40 -28.03
N PRO A 79 37.09 -63.22 -28.74
CA PRO A 79 35.95 -62.44 -28.27
C PRO A 79 35.50 -62.77 -26.84
N GLU A 80 35.59 -64.04 -26.41
CA GLU A 80 35.20 -64.44 -25.06
C GLU A 80 36.01 -63.72 -23.97
N LYS A 81 37.27 -63.36 -24.26
CA LYS A 81 38.14 -62.60 -23.35
C LYS A 81 37.66 -61.16 -23.12
N MET A 82 36.72 -60.67 -23.94
CA MET A 82 36.11 -59.35 -23.80
C MET A 82 34.73 -59.37 -23.15
N GLN A 83 34.23 -60.53 -22.67
CA GLN A 83 32.91 -60.61 -22.05
C GLN A 83 32.72 -59.59 -20.92
N LYS A 84 33.71 -59.42 -20.02
CA LYS A 84 33.67 -58.39 -18.97
C LYS A 84 33.50 -56.96 -19.50
N SER A 85 34.10 -56.64 -20.66
CA SER A 85 33.94 -55.34 -21.31
C SER A 85 32.56 -55.18 -21.95
N ILE A 86 32.00 -56.27 -22.50
CA ILE A 86 30.65 -56.31 -23.08
C ILE A 86 29.59 -56.17 -21.97
N ASP A 87 29.76 -56.85 -20.83
CA ASP A 87 28.89 -56.73 -19.66
C ASP A 87 28.94 -55.31 -19.09
N PHE A 88 30.15 -54.74 -18.97
CA PHE A 88 30.36 -53.36 -18.53
C PHE A 88 29.62 -52.37 -19.44
N LEU A 89 29.77 -52.52 -20.76
CA LEU A 89 29.08 -51.69 -21.73
C LEU A 89 27.56 -51.85 -21.63
N SER A 90 27.05 -53.08 -21.51
CA SER A 90 25.61 -53.35 -21.42
C SER A 90 25.01 -52.76 -20.14
N LYS A 91 25.74 -52.82 -19.02
CA LYS A 91 25.36 -52.14 -17.78
C LYS A 91 25.30 -50.62 -17.98
N HIS A 92 26.38 -50.01 -18.47
CA HIS A 92 26.41 -48.55 -18.64
C HIS A 92 25.41 -48.04 -19.68
N GLY A 93 25.10 -48.82 -20.73
CA GLY A 93 24.03 -48.50 -21.66
C GLY A 93 22.66 -48.45 -20.98
N ARG A 94 22.30 -49.49 -20.20
CA ARG A 94 21.03 -49.51 -19.43
C ARG A 94 20.96 -48.38 -18.40
N ASP A 95 22.00 -48.23 -17.59
CA ASP A 95 22.03 -47.20 -16.54
C ASP A 95 22.03 -45.78 -17.15
N GLY A 96 22.65 -45.60 -18.32
CA GLY A 96 22.62 -44.35 -19.07
C GLY A 96 21.25 -44.03 -19.65
N ASP A 97 20.57 -45.02 -20.23
CA ASP A 97 19.20 -44.86 -20.74
C ASP A 97 18.21 -44.52 -19.59
N LEU A 98 18.39 -45.13 -18.41
CA LEU A 98 17.61 -44.81 -17.20
C LEU A 98 17.84 -43.38 -16.71
N ALA A 99 19.10 -42.98 -16.54
CA ALA A 99 19.44 -41.61 -16.13
C ALA A 99 18.94 -40.58 -17.16
N PHE A 100 19.00 -40.92 -18.45
CA PHE A 100 18.49 -40.05 -19.50
C PHE A 100 16.96 -39.89 -19.45
N ALA A 101 16.23 -40.96 -19.11
CA ALA A 101 14.78 -40.88 -18.92
C ALA A 101 14.39 -39.95 -17.77
N GLU A 102 15.17 -39.91 -16.69
CA GLU A 102 14.98 -38.94 -15.60
C GLU A 102 15.20 -37.50 -16.07
N VAL A 103 16.27 -37.25 -16.84
CA VAL A 103 16.52 -35.94 -17.44
C VAL A 103 15.36 -35.49 -18.33
N LEU A 104 14.84 -36.39 -19.19
CA LEU A 104 13.71 -36.07 -20.05
C LEU A 104 12.43 -35.81 -19.25
N ARG A 105 12.13 -36.61 -18.22
CA ARG A 105 10.96 -36.36 -17.36
C ARG A 105 10.92 -34.93 -16.84
N ASP A 106 12.08 -34.40 -16.44
CA ASP A 106 12.16 -33.09 -15.80
C ASP A 106 12.34 -31.94 -16.81
N THR A 107 12.84 -32.21 -18.02
CA THR A 107 13.16 -31.19 -19.03
C THR A 107 12.26 -31.18 -20.26
N GLN A 108 11.53 -32.26 -20.54
CA GLN A 108 10.76 -32.44 -21.78
C GLN A 108 9.68 -31.38 -21.98
N PRO A 109 8.85 -31.00 -20.98
CA PRO A 109 7.84 -29.94 -21.18
C PRO A 109 8.45 -28.61 -21.64
N TRP A 110 9.62 -28.27 -21.09
CA TRP A 110 10.37 -27.07 -21.48
C TRP A 110 11.05 -27.24 -22.84
N LEU A 111 11.62 -28.40 -23.14
CA LEU A 111 12.23 -28.67 -24.44
C LEU A 111 11.20 -28.58 -25.58
N GLU A 112 10.00 -29.12 -25.40
CA GLU A 112 8.94 -29.09 -26.41
C GLU A 112 8.38 -27.68 -26.63
N THR A 113 8.28 -26.89 -25.55
CA THR A 113 7.70 -25.54 -25.61
C THR A 113 8.71 -24.49 -26.07
N ASP A 114 9.91 -24.49 -25.48
CA ASP A 114 10.89 -23.41 -25.62
C ASP A 114 12.07 -23.76 -26.54
N GLN A 115 12.35 -25.04 -26.77
CA GLN A 115 13.51 -25.52 -27.56
C GLN A 115 13.14 -26.69 -28.52
N PRO A 116 12.07 -26.57 -29.34
CA PRO A 116 11.52 -27.69 -30.09
C PRO A 116 12.50 -28.31 -31.09
N GLU A 117 13.40 -27.51 -31.65
CA GLU A 117 14.44 -28.00 -32.57
C GLU A 117 15.50 -28.84 -31.86
N LEU A 118 15.86 -28.49 -30.61
CA LEU A 118 16.76 -29.31 -29.80
C LEU A 118 16.09 -30.64 -29.43
N ALA A 119 14.80 -30.62 -29.07
CA ALA A 119 14.02 -31.82 -28.78
C ALA A 119 14.00 -32.80 -29.98
N LYS A 120 13.75 -32.29 -31.20
CA LYS A 120 13.79 -33.10 -32.43
C LYS A 120 15.17 -33.71 -32.68
N LYS A 121 16.24 -32.92 -32.53
CA LYS A 121 17.62 -33.41 -32.69
C LYS A 121 17.94 -34.52 -31.70
N ILE A 122 17.60 -34.33 -30.42
CA ILE A 122 17.76 -35.36 -29.38
C ILE A 122 17.05 -36.66 -29.77
N ALA A 123 15.79 -36.59 -30.20
CA ALA A 123 15.03 -37.77 -30.60
C ALA A 123 15.65 -38.48 -31.82
N ALA A 124 16.08 -37.72 -32.83
CA ALA A 124 16.72 -38.26 -34.02
C ALA A 124 18.06 -38.95 -33.70
N THR A 125 18.90 -38.31 -32.88
CA THR A 125 20.20 -38.88 -32.47
C THR A 125 20.00 -40.13 -31.60
N LEU A 126 18.99 -40.15 -30.72
CA LEU A 126 18.66 -41.32 -29.90
C LEU A 126 18.23 -42.52 -30.75
N ASN A 127 17.39 -42.29 -31.77
CA ASN A 127 17.00 -43.35 -32.71
C ASN A 127 18.22 -43.91 -33.46
N ARG A 128 19.14 -43.04 -33.90
CA ARG A 128 20.39 -43.48 -34.53
C ARG A 128 21.27 -44.28 -33.58
N ILE A 129 21.40 -43.85 -32.32
CA ILE A 129 22.13 -44.59 -31.28
C ILE A 129 21.54 -45.98 -31.11
N LYS A 130 20.21 -46.10 -31.02
CA LYS A 130 19.53 -47.39 -30.86
C LYS A 130 19.86 -48.36 -32.00
N LEU A 131 19.78 -47.90 -33.25
CA LEU A 131 20.13 -48.72 -34.43
C LEU A 131 21.60 -49.16 -34.40
N LEU A 132 22.52 -48.22 -34.17
CA LEU A 132 23.96 -48.53 -34.06
C LEU A 132 24.26 -49.47 -32.90
N ARG A 133 23.45 -49.44 -31.83
CA ARG A 133 23.57 -50.31 -30.65
C ARG A 133 23.33 -51.77 -31.02
N ASP A 134 22.37 -52.03 -31.90
CA ASP A 134 22.09 -53.36 -32.40
C ASP A 134 23.21 -53.80 -33.36
N ASP A 135 23.62 -52.92 -34.27
CA ASP A 135 24.68 -53.20 -35.26
C ASP A 135 26.02 -53.59 -34.60
N TYR A 136 26.49 -52.83 -33.59
CA TYR A 136 27.79 -53.13 -32.99
C TYR A 136 27.77 -54.41 -32.13
N ARG A 137 26.61 -54.79 -31.57
CA ARG A 137 26.48 -55.99 -30.73
C ARG A 137 26.72 -57.26 -31.53
N GLU A 138 26.27 -57.28 -32.78
CA GLU A 138 26.56 -58.37 -33.71
C GLU A 138 28.07 -58.49 -33.96
N GLN A 139 28.77 -57.36 -34.11
CA GLN A 139 30.21 -57.33 -34.34
C GLN A 139 31.03 -57.93 -33.18
N PHE A 140 30.52 -57.86 -31.96
CA PHE A 140 31.25 -58.35 -30.78
C PHE A 140 31.39 -59.87 -30.76
N GLN A 141 30.51 -60.60 -31.44
CA GLN A 141 30.59 -62.06 -31.56
C GLN A 141 31.54 -62.50 -32.68
N LEU A 142 31.94 -61.58 -33.56
CA LEU A 142 32.77 -61.88 -34.72
C LEU A 142 34.28 -61.84 -34.37
N PRO A 143 35.11 -62.67 -35.02
CA PRO A 143 36.56 -62.50 -35.04
C PRO A 143 36.94 -61.13 -35.60
N PHE A 144 38.05 -60.56 -35.14
CA PHE A 144 38.48 -59.21 -35.50
C PHE A 144 38.50 -58.93 -37.02
N GLN A 145 38.95 -59.88 -37.84
CA GLN A 145 39.05 -59.71 -39.29
C GLN A 145 37.68 -59.58 -39.99
N GLN A 146 36.60 -60.02 -39.36
CA GLN A 146 35.24 -60.00 -39.93
C GLN A 146 34.42 -58.79 -39.44
N ARG A 147 34.94 -58.02 -38.48
CA ARG A 147 34.22 -56.87 -37.93
C ARG A 147 34.21 -55.71 -38.90
N ASN A 148 33.07 -55.04 -39.03
CA ASN A 148 32.98 -53.76 -39.71
C ASN A 148 33.51 -52.64 -38.78
N LEU A 149 34.79 -52.31 -38.91
CA LEU A 149 35.40 -51.27 -38.09
C LEU A 149 34.84 -49.88 -38.35
N THR A 150 34.19 -49.60 -39.49
CA THR A 150 33.62 -48.27 -39.78
C THR A 150 32.47 -47.88 -38.83
N LEU A 151 31.88 -48.85 -38.14
CA LEU A 151 30.87 -48.62 -37.11
C LEU A 151 31.44 -47.90 -35.88
N ASP A 152 32.76 -47.96 -35.64
CA ASP A 152 33.39 -47.31 -34.48
C ASP A 152 33.23 -45.78 -34.52
N ASP A 153 33.51 -45.16 -35.65
CA ASP A 153 33.44 -43.73 -35.88
C ASP A 153 31.98 -43.26 -35.95
N LEU A 154 31.09 -44.04 -36.59
CA LEU A 154 29.65 -43.75 -36.62
C LEU A 154 29.06 -43.75 -35.20
N TRP A 155 29.39 -44.76 -34.40
CA TRP A 155 29.00 -44.84 -33.00
C TRP A 155 29.58 -43.70 -32.17
N PHE A 156 30.88 -43.45 -32.30
CA PHE A 156 31.56 -42.41 -31.56
C PHE A 156 30.96 -41.03 -31.83
N ASN A 157 30.68 -40.72 -33.11
CA ASN A 157 30.07 -39.46 -33.52
C ASN A 157 28.64 -39.36 -32.98
N ALA A 158 27.84 -40.43 -33.08
CA ALA A 158 26.46 -40.40 -32.58
C ALA A 158 26.37 -40.18 -31.08
N MET A 159 27.18 -40.87 -30.29
CA MET A 159 27.25 -40.69 -28.85
C MET A 159 27.81 -39.31 -28.47
N SER A 160 28.80 -38.80 -29.21
CA SER A 160 29.36 -37.47 -28.95
C SER A 160 28.36 -36.36 -29.25
N GLU A 161 27.54 -36.52 -30.30
CA GLU A 161 26.45 -35.61 -30.62
C GLU A 161 25.38 -35.61 -29.51
N GLN A 162 24.99 -36.79 -29.01
CA GLN A 162 24.02 -36.90 -27.92
C GLN A 162 24.55 -36.31 -26.61
N ILE A 163 25.82 -36.55 -26.26
CA ILE A 163 26.49 -35.90 -25.14
C ILE A 163 26.53 -34.37 -25.36
N GLY A 164 26.74 -33.92 -26.59
CA GLY A 164 26.64 -32.51 -26.97
C GLY A 164 25.27 -31.91 -26.66
N HIS A 165 24.19 -32.59 -27.03
CA HIS A 165 22.81 -32.18 -26.71
C HIS A 165 22.58 -32.10 -25.20
N LEU A 166 23.05 -33.08 -24.42
CA LEU A 166 22.96 -33.06 -22.96
C LEU A 166 23.67 -31.85 -22.34
N LYS A 167 24.86 -31.50 -22.85
CA LYS A 167 25.59 -30.31 -22.42
C LYS A 167 24.85 -29.00 -22.79
N LEU A 168 24.14 -28.98 -23.91
CA LEU A 168 23.28 -27.85 -24.28
C LEU A 168 22.07 -27.72 -23.35
N ILE A 169 21.43 -28.83 -22.96
CA ILE A 169 20.36 -28.81 -21.95
C ILE A 169 20.90 -28.23 -20.65
N LEU A 170 22.04 -28.72 -20.18
CA LEU A 170 22.68 -28.25 -18.95
C LEU A 170 23.00 -26.75 -19.00
N TYR A 171 23.57 -26.27 -20.11
CA TYR A 171 23.85 -24.86 -20.30
C TYR A 171 22.56 -24.02 -20.31
N SER A 172 21.51 -24.48 -20.99
CA SER A 172 20.23 -23.76 -21.03
C SER A 172 19.52 -23.72 -19.67
N LEU A 173 19.57 -24.80 -18.88
CA LEU A 173 19.08 -24.81 -17.49
C LEU A 173 19.80 -23.76 -16.64
N MET A 174 21.14 -23.67 -16.79
CA MET A 174 21.92 -22.65 -16.09
C MET A 174 21.53 -21.22 -16.46
N GLN A 175 21.09 -20.96 -17.70
CA GLN A 175 20.69 -19.62 -18.13
C GLN A 175 19.22 -19.30 -17.80
N LYS A 176 18.35 -20.31 -17.82
CA LYS A 176 16.91 -20.15 -17.60
C LYS A 176 16.59 -19.85 -16.13
N GLU A 177 17.25 -20.53 -15.21
CA GLU A 177 16.93 -20.43 -13.78
C GLU A 177 17.47 -19.13 -13.16
N ARG A 178 16.67 -18.53 -12.27
CA ARG A 178 17.13 -17.44 -11.42
C ARG A 178 17.82 -18.02 -10.18
N TRP A 179 19.09 -18.37 -10.38
CA TRP A 179 19.91 -18.98 -9.33
C TRP A 179 20.08 -18.09 -8.10
N LEU A 180 19.97 -18.69 -6.92
CA LEU A 180 20.46 -18.09 -5.69
C LEU A 180 21.99 -18.01 -5.75
N PRO A 181 22.63 -16.98 -5.15
CA PRO A 181 24.08 -16.77 -5.22
C PRO A 181 24.90 -18.01 -4.84
N GLU A 182 24.44 -18.77 -3.84
CA GLU A 182 25.13 -19.97 -3.35
C GLU A 182 24.94 -21.22 -4.25
N GLN A 183 23.89 -21.24 -5.09
CA GLN A 183 23.53 -22.40 -5.90
C GLN A 183 24.07 -22.32 -7.34
N ARG A 184 24.28 -21.10 -7.88
CA ARG A 184 24.84 -20.91 -9.22
C ARG A 184 26.22 -21.56 -9.42
N PRO A 185 27.19 -21.44 -8.48
CA PRO A 185 28.51 -22.05 -8.62
C PRO A 185 28.45 -23.58 -8.73
N VAL A 186 27.42 -24.20 -8.16
CA VAL A 186 27.22 -25.65 -8.19
C VAL A 186 26.78 -26.13 -9.55
N ALA A 187 25.79 -25.44 -10.13
CA ALA A 187 25.36 -25.71 -11.49
C ALA A 187 26.53 -25.55 -12.48
N GLU A 188 27.36 -24.51 -12.26
CA GLU A 188 28.61 -24.33 -12.99
C GLU A 188 29.60 -25.48 -12.77
N ALA A 189 29.76 -25.97 -11.54
CA ALA A 189 30.60 -27.14 -11.26
C ALA A 189 30.12 -28.40 -12.00
N PHE A 190 28.81 -28.69 -12.01
CA PHE A 190 28.25 -29.80 -12.80
C PHE A 190 28.51 -29.64 -14.31
N PHE A 191 28.41 -28.42 -14.83
CA PHE A 191 28.78 -28.14 -16.21
C PHE A 191 30.25 -28.41 -16.49
N LEU A 192 31.16 -27.92 -15.64
CA LEU A 192 32.60 -28.14 -15.79
C LEU A 192 32.96 -29.62 -15.65
N LEU A 193 32.39 -30.34 -14.70
CA LEU A 193 32.56 -31.79 -14.56
C LEU A 193 32.09 -32.55 -15.79
N SER A 194 30.97 -32.13 -16.40
CA SER A 194 30.46 -32.69 -17.66
C SER A 194 31.43 -32.44 -18.82
N GLN A 195 32.02 -31.25 -18.92
CA GLN A 195 33.06 -30.95 -19.91
C GLN A 195 34.30 -31.82 -19.68
N LEU A 196 34.79 -31.88 -18.43
CA LEU A 196 35.94 -32.71 -18.07
C LEU A 196 35.70 -34.17 -18.44
N ARG A 197 34.53 -34.72 -18.12
CA ARG A 197 34.18 -36.10 -18.47
C ARG A 197 34.21 -36.35 -19.97
N ASP A 198 33.67 -35.43 -20.77
CA ASP A 198 33.61 -35.54 -22.23
C ASP A 198 34.98 -35.37 -22.90
N HIS A 199 35.88 -34.54 -22.33
CA HIS A 199 37.22 -34.35 -22.87
C HIS A 199 38.21 -35.45 -22.45
N THR A 200 38.09 -35.97 -21.23
CA THR A 200 39.02 -36.98 -20.69
C THR A 200 38.69 -38.41 -21.13
N GLY A 201 37.41 -38.73 -21.30
CA GLY A 201 36.95 -40.08 -21.68
C GLY A 201 37.53 -40.60 -23.00
N PRO A 202 37.43 -39.84 -24.11
CA PRO A 202 37.96 -40.26 -25.41
C PRO A 202 39.46 -40.54 -25.40
N VAL A 203 40.24 -39.76 -24.64
CA VAL A 203 41.69 -39.98 -24.51
C VAL A 203 41.99 -41.36 -23.94
N VAL A 204 41.30 -41.75 -22.85
CA VAL A 204 41.42 -43.08 -22.25
C VAL A 204 41.02 -44.17 -23.24
N SER A 205 39.93 -43.97 -23.98
CA SER A 205 39.43 -44.93 -24.99
C SER A 205 40.41 -45.14 -26.14
N TYR A 206 40.89 -44.06 -26.76
CA TYR A 206 41.78 -44.12 -27.93
C TYR A 206 43.08 -44.84 -27.60
N LEU A 207 43.70 -44.51 -26.47
CA LEU A 207 44.94 -45.14 -26.04
C LEU A 207 44.72 -46.60 -25.63
N LYS A 208 43.57 -46.93 -25.03
CA LYS A 208 43.26 -48.33 -24.69
C LYS A 208 43.04 -49.17 -25.95
N ALA A 209 42.33 -48.64 -26.94
CA ALA A 209 42.11 -49.33 -28.22
C ALA A 209 43.43 -49.54 -28.98
N SER A 210 44.32 -48.55 -28.97
CA SER A 210 45.62 -48.66 -29.68
C SER A 210 46.54 -49.71 -29.09
N SER A 211 46.37 -50.05 -27.81
CA SER A 211 47.08 -51.18 -27.18
C SER A 211 46.69 -52.55 -27.75
N PHE A 212 45.55 -52.65 -28.45
CA PHE A 212 45.07 -53.87 -29.11
C PHE A 212 45.19 -53.81 -30.63
N ASN A 213 44.87 -52.66 -31.22
CA ASN A 213 44.96 -52.41 -32.65
C ASN A 213 45.66 -51.09 -32.90
N ILE A 214 46.94 -51.15 -33.28
CA ILE A 214 47.76 -49.94 -33.36
C ILE A 214 47.25 -48.92 -34.40
N SER A 215 46.59 -49.39 -35.48
CA SER A 215 46.01 -48.51 -36.50
C SER A 215 44.82 -47.70 -36.00
N SER A 216 44.28 -48.00 -34.81
CA SER A 216 43.23 -47.20 -34.19
C SER A 216 43.71 -45.84 -33.69
N LEU A 217 45.03 -45.59 -33.65
CA LEU A 217 45.61 -44.29 -33.28
C LEU A 217 46.17 -43.57 -34.52
N SER A 218 45.29 -42.90 -35.25
CA SER A 218 45.67 -42.07 -36.38
C SER A 218 46.30 -40.74 -35.94
N SER A 219 47.05 -40.09 -36.84
CA SER A 219 47.58 -38.73 -36.59
C SER A 219 46.49 -37.72 -36.25
N ALA A 220 45.30 -37.88 -36.82
CA ALA A 220 44.14 -37.07 -36.48
C ALA A 220 43.67 -37.29 -35.04
N ARG A 221 43.57 -38.54 -34.57
CA ARG A 221 43.23 -38.87 -33.16
C ARG A 221 44.33 -38.38 -32.20
N MET A 222 45.61 -38.43 -32.56
CA MET A 222 46.70 -37.86 -31.75
C MET A 222 46.61 -36.32 -31.65
N ALA A 223 46.33 -35.64 -32.75
CA ALA A 223 46.07 -34.19 -32.73
C ALA A 223 44.83 -33.85 -31.87
N GLU A 224 43.79 -34.68 -31.93
CA GLU A 224 42.60 -34.55 -31.09
C GLU A 224 42.93 -34.71 -29.59
N ILE A 225 43.75 -35.70 -29.22
CA ILE A 225 44.20 -35.90 -27.82
C ILE A 225 44.94 -34.66 -27.30
N LYS A 226 45.82 -34.06 -28.11
CA LYS A 226 46.52 -32.81 -27.75
C LYS A 226 45.54 -31.65 -27.53
N ARG A 227 44.56 -31.47 -28.43
CA ARG A 227 43.51 -30.44 -28.25
C ARG A 227 42.66 -30.67 -27.00
N ARG A 228 42.28 -31.93 -26.72
CA ARG A 228 41.48 -32.29 -25.54
C ARG A 228 42.24 -32.03 -24.24
N ARG A 229 43.56 -32.25 -24.20
CA ARG A 229 44.40 -31.89 -23.04
C ARG A 229 44.30 -30.41 -22.70
N ALA A 230 44.51 -29.54 -23.69
CA ALA A 230 44.43 -28.09 -23.49
C ALA A 230 43.05 -27.67 -22.95
N ALA A 231 41.97 -28.27 -23.46
CA ALA A 231 40.64 -28.04 -22.94
C ALA A 231 40.48 -28.50 -21.47
N VAL A 232 41.02 -29.67 -21.11
CA VAL A 232 41.00 -30.18 -19.73
C VAL A 232 41.71 -29.25 -18.76
N GLU A 233 42.88 -28.71 -19.15
CA GLU A 233 43.62 -27.72 -18.33
C GLU A 233 42.74 -26.49 -18.04
N VAL A 234 42.12 -25.92 -19.08
CA VAL A 234 41.21 -24.76 -18.92
C VAL A 234 40.03 -25.06 -18.00
N TYR A 235 39.38 -26.21 -18.17
CA TYR A 235 38.22 -26.57 -17.34
C TYR A 235 38.61 -26.88 -15.89
N LEU A 236 39.78 -27.48 -15.64
CA LEU A 236 40.27 -27.73 -14.28
C LEU A 236 40.62 -26.43 -13.58
N ASP A 237 41.26 -25.48 -14.26
CA ASP A 237 41.60 -24.19 -13.67
C ASP A 237 40.33 -23.41 -13.32
N ARG A 238 39.32 -23.42 -14.20
CA ARG A 238 38.01 -22.81 -13.91
C ARG A 238 37.28 -23.51 -12.76
N LEU A 239 37.31 -24.85 -12.72
CA LEU A 239 36.69 -25.62 -11.64
C LEU A 239 37.38 -25.35 -10.30
N GLY A 240 38.70 -25.19 -10.29
CA GLY A 240 39.46 -24.79 -9.10
C GLY A 240 39.05 -23.40 -8.59
N ILE A 241 38.84 -22.42 -9.48
CA ILE A 241 38.34 -21.09 -9.09
C ILE A 241 36.94 -21.19 -8.47
N VAL A 242 36.03 -21.93 -9.11
CA VAL A 242 34.66 -22.13 -8.60
C VAL A 242 34.68 -22.83 -7.24
N SER A 243 35.56 -23.82 -7.08
CA SER A 243 35.69 -24.63 -5.87
C SER A 243 36.26 -23.87 -4.69
N ASN A 244 37.40 -23.21 -4.87
CA ASN A 244 38.11 -22.49 -3.81
C ASN A 244 37.24 -21.38 -3.19
N VAL A 245 36.35 -20.77 -3.99
CA VAL A 245 35.47 -19.69 -3.53
C VAL A 245 34.17 -20.22 -2.92
N ASN A 246 33.60 -21.32 -3.44
CA ASN A 246 32.19 -21.66 -3.16
C ASN A 246 31.93 -23.10 -2.69
N LEU A 247 32.83 -24.05 -2.97
CA LEU A 247 32.62 -25.49 -2.70
C LEU A 247 33.39 -25.98 -1.47
N GLY A 248 34.43 -25.25 -1.05
CA GLY A 248 35.19 -25.51 0.18
C GLY A 248 36.46 -26.34 -0.03
N PRO A 249 37.34 -26.43 1.00
CA PRO A 249 38.68 -26.99 0.88
C PRO A 249 38.69 -28.49 0.54
N ALA A 250 37.77 -29.27 1.10
CA ALA A 250 37.68 -30.71 0.80
C ALA A 250 37.39 -30.98 -0.69
N ARG A 251 36.54 -30.16 -1.33
CA ARG A 251 36.25 -30.28 -2.77
C ARG A 251 37.43 -29.87 -3.62
N GLN A 252 38.16 -28.84 -3.18
CA GLN A 252 39.40 -28.41 -3.82
C GLN A 252 40.45 -29.52 -3.80
N ASP A 253 40.65 -30.19 -2.66
CA ASP A 253 41.60 -31.31 -2.54
C ASP A 253 41.27 -32.47 -3.49
N GLU A 254 39.98 -32.81 -3.63
CA GLU A 254 39.52 -33.84 -4.58
C GLU A 254 39.78 -33.45 -6.05
N ILE A 255 39.57 -32.18 -6.39
CA ILE A 255 39.84 -31.64 -7.74
C ILE A 255 41.34 -31.66 -8.03
N ASP A 256 42.17 -31.26 -7.06
CA ASP A 256 43.62 -31.24 -7.20
C ASP A 256 44.21 -32.64 -7.29
N ASP A 257 43.69 -33.60 -6.53
CA ASP A 257 44.04 -35.02 -6.68
C ASP A 257 43.64 -35.54 -8.07
N PHE A 258 42.44 -35.22 -8.57
CA PHE A 258 42.08 -35.58 -9.95
C PHE A 258 43.05 -34.96 -10.97
N LYS A 259 43.36 -33.66 -10.85
CA LYS A 259 44.30 -32.94 -11.73
C LYS A 259 45.67 -33.63 -11.73
N HIS A 260 46.20 -33.96 -10.55
CA HIS A 260 47.47 -34.64 -10.40
C HIS A 260 47.46 -36.05 -11.02
N GLN A 261 46.43 -36.86 -10.75
CA GLN A 261 46.34 -38.22 -11.30
C GLN A 261 46.11 -38.24 -12.81
N TYR A 262 45.31 -37.32 -13.34
CA TYR A 262 44.97 -37.28 -14.76
C TYR A 262 46.07 -36.61 -15.60
N LEU A 263 46.44 -35.37 -15.29
CA LEU A 263 47.44 -34.63 -16.08
C LEU A 263 48.87 -35.03 -15.75
N GLY A 264 49.23 -35.10 -14.46
CA GLY A 264 50.61 -35.35 -14.03
C GLY A 264 51.05 -36.80 -14.13
N ARG A 265 50.10 -37.73 -14.14
CA ARG A 265 50.35 -39.17 -14.11
C ARG A 265 49.86 -39.85 -15.39
N PHE A 266 48.55 -39.94 -15.57
CA PHE A 266 47.95 -40.60 -16.74
C PHE A 266 48.42 -40.01 -18.08
N TYR A 267 48.29 -38.69 -18.24
CA TYR A 267 48.58 -38.03 -19.50
C TYR A 267 50.08 -38.02 -19.84
N SER A 268 50.97 -37.92 -18.86
CA SER A 268 52.43 -37.98 -19.09
C SER A 268 52.85 -39.32 -19.73
N VAL A 269 52.24 -40.43 -19.29
CA VAL A 269 52.45 -41.74 -19.92
C VAL A 269 51.80 -41.81 -21.30
N ALA A 270 50.61 -41.23 -21.47
CA ALA A 270 49.97 -41.11 -22.77
C ALA A 270 50.82 -40.34 -23.80
N GLU A 271 51.47 -39.26 -23.37
CA GLU A 271 52.33 -38.43 -24.20
C GLU A 271 53.59 -39.19 -24.62
N SER A 272 54.22 -39.89 -23.68
CA SER A 272 55.36 -40.76 -23.99
C SER A 272 54.98 -41.88 -24.95
N PHE A 273 53.80 -42.47 -24.77
CA PHE A 273 53.23 -43.46 -25.68
C PHE A 273 53.03 -42.90 -27.10
N MET A 274 52.42 -41.73 -27.23
CA MET A 274 52.20 -41.08 -28.54
C MET A 274 53.52 -40.70 -29.22
N ASN A 275 54.49 -40.16 -28.47
CA ASN A 275 55.79 -39.76 -29.00
C ASN A 275 56.61 -40.97 -29.49
N GLU A 276 56.59 -42.08 -28.75
CA GLU A 276 57.26 -43.31 -29.15
C GLU A 276 56.59 -43.93 -30.39
N TYR A 277 55.26 -43.88 -30.44
CA TYR A 277 54.49 -44.33 -31.60
C TYR A 277 54.80 -43.52 -32.86
N ASP A 278 54.81 -42.19 -32.76
CA ASP A 278 55.17 -41.30 -33.89
C ASP A 278 56.58 -41.59 -34.42
N ARG A 279 57.49 -42.06 -33.57
CA ARG A 279 58.89 -42.36 -33.93
C ARG A 279 59.11 -43.76 -34.48
N THR A 280 58.50 -44.77 -33.86
CA THR A 280 58.85 -46.19 -34.08
C THR A 280 57.72 -47.01 -34.69
N GLY A 281 56.48 -46.50 -34.65
CA GLY A 281 55.30 -47.28 -34.99
C GLY A 281 55.01 -48.43 -34.01
N ILE A 282 55.67 -48.49 -32.84
CA ILE A 282 55.51 -49.54 -31.84
C ILE A 282 54.91 -48.95 -30.56
N ALA A 283 53.94 -49.65 -29.99
CA ALA A 283 53.34 -49.31 -28.71
C ALA A 283 54.28 -49.72 -27.53
N PRO A 284 54.71 -48.81 -26.64
CA PRO A 284 55.56 -49.17 -25.51
C PRO A 284 54.89 -50.10 -24.50
N VAL A 285 55.66 -51.06 -23.96
CA VAL A 285 55.18 -52.14 -23.07
C VAL A 285 54.50 -51.61 -21.80
N LEU A 286 55.00 -50.49 -21.23
CA LEU A 286 54.49 -49.87 -20.00
C LEU A 286 53.00 -49.46 -20.10
N ALA A 287 52.47 -49.27 -21.32
CA ALA A 287 51.10 -48.83 -21.53
C ALA A 287 50.05 -49.89 -21.11
N LYS A 288 50.39 -51.18 -21.14
CA LYS A 288 49.43 -52.25 -20.77
C LYS A 288 48.99 -52.18 -19.31
N ASP A 289 49.90 -51.85 -18.42
CA ASP A 289 49.66 -51.82 -16.97
C ASP A 289 49.06 -50.49 -16.51
N TYR A 290 49.32 -49.42 -17.25
CA TYR A 290 48.98 -48.06 -16.85
C TYR A 290 47.67 -47.52 -17.42
N LEU A 291 47.32 -47.90 -18.66
CA LEU A 291 46.07 -47.46 -19.30
C LEU A 291 44.79 -47.84 -18.52
N PRO A 292 44.71 -48.96 -17.78
CA PRO A 292 43.60 -49.23 -16.87
C PRO A 292 43.37 -48.16 -15.79
N GLN A 293 44.41 -47.42 -15.39
CA GLN A 293 44.31 -46.33 -14.40
C GLN A 293 43.49 -45.14 -14.92
N GLY A 294 43.43 -44.94 -16.24
CA GLY A 294 42.62 -43.89 -16.85
C GLY A 294 41.13 -44.02 -16.51
N VAL A 295 40.59 -45.25 -16.48
CA VAL A 295 39.20 -45.50 -16.09
C VAL A 295 38.95 -45.15 -14.63
N LYS A 296 39.90 -45.48 -13.73
CA LYS A 296 39.81 -45.11 -12.31
C LYS A 296 39.82 -43.61 -12.10
N ASN A 297 40.62 -42.87 -12.87
CA ASN A 297 40.65 -41.42 -12.82
C ASN A 297 39.30 -40.82 -13.25
N LEU A 298 38.66 -41.37 -14.30
CA LEU A 298 37.33 -40.92 -14.73
C LEU A 298 36.26 -41.10 -13.65
N GLU A 299 36.34 -42.14 -12.83
CA GLU A 299 35.41 -42.34 -11.71
C GLU A 299 35.63 -41.34 -10.56
N LYS A 300 36.81 -40.70 -10.45
CA LYS A 300 36.99 -39.61 -9.46
C LYS A 300 36.09 -38.42 -9.76
N LEU A 301 35.83 -38.12 -11.04
CA LEU A 301 34.85 -37.08 -11.41
C LEU A 301 33.45 -37.41 -10.91
N ASN A 302 33.09 -38.70 -10.85
CA ASN A 302 31.83 -39.14 -10.28
C ASN A 302 31.77 -38.96 -8.75
N LEU A 303 32.86 -39.28 -8.06
CA LEU A 303 32.94 -39.07 -6.61
C LEU A 303 32.77 -37.58 -6.27
N ILE A 304 33.48 -36.69 -7.00
CA ILE A 304 33.33 -35.24 -6.84
C ILE A 304 31.87 -34.83 -7.09
N SER A 305 31.26 -35.32 -8.18
CA SER A 305 29.85 -35.01 -8.51
C SER A 305 28.86 -35.46 -7.43
N GLN A 306 29.03 -36.66 -6.87
CA GLN A 306 28.13 -37.20 -5.85
C GLN A 306 28.23 -36.39 -4.56
N ALA A 307 29.45 -36.08 -4.16
CA ALA A 307 29.72 -35.39 -2.93
C ALA A 307 29.31 -33.91 -3.01
N LEU A 308 29.39 -33.29 -4.20
CA LEU A 308 28.75 -32.00 -4.47
C LEU A 308 27.23 -32.06 -4.30
N LEU A 309 26.56 -33.06 -4.89
CA LEU A 309 25.10 -33.16 -4.78
C LEU A 309 24.65 -33.28 -3.31
N GLU A 310 25.34 -34.10 -2.52
CA GLU A 310 25.04 -34.33 -1.11
C GLU A 310 25.17 -33.03 -0.29
N ASP A 311 26.29 -32.30 -0.42
CA ASP A 311 26.50 -31.03 0.27
C ASP A 311 25.41 -30.01 -0.06
N PHE A 312 24.99 -29.95 -1.32
CA PHE A 312 24.01 -28.97 -1.79
C PHE A 312 22.56 -29.37 -1.55
N GLU A 313 22.26 -30.66 -1.43
CA GLU A 313 20.93 -31.09 -1.01
C GLU A 313 20.61 -30.60 0.40
N VAL A 314 21.57 -30.75 1.33
CA VAL A 314 21.43 -30.24 2.71
C VAL A 314 21.25 -28.72 2.72
N LYS A 315 22.12 -27.98 2.00
CA LYS A 315 22.03 -26.51 1.92
C LYS A 315 20.73 -26.04 1.28
N SER A 316 20.28 -26.68 0.20
CA SER A 316 19.06 -26.31 -0.50
C SER A 316 17.81 -26.59 0.34
N GLN A 317 17.77 -27.69 1.09
CA GLN A 317 16.69 -27.95 2.04
C GLN A 317 16.61 -26.87 3.13
N LYS A 318 17.75 -26.45 3.66
CA LYS A 318 17.82 -25.34 4.63
C LYS A 318 17.30 -24.03 4.03
N ALA A 319 17.76 -23.67 2.83
CA ALA A 319 17.29 -22.46 2.14
C ALA A 319 15.77 -22.47 1.88
N ILE A 320 15.22 -23.61 1.45
CA ILE A 320 13.78 -23.78 1.26
C ILE A 320 13.03 -23.61 2.59
N ALA A 321 13.56 -24.16 3.70
CA ALA A 321 12.95 -24.01 5.01
C ALA A 321 12.99 -22.56 5.52
N GLU A 322 14.08 -21.83 5.28
CA GLU A 322 14.22 -20.41 5.61
C GLU A 322 13.22 -19.55 4.82
N GLU A 323 13.11 -19.74 3.51
CA GLU A 323 12.13 -19.00 2.68
C GLU A 323 10.69 -19.36 3.05
N LYS A 324 10.41 -20.64 3.36
CA LYS A 324 9.11 -21.07 3.88
C LYS A 324 8.78 -20.37 5.20
N ASN A 325 9.75 -20.24 6.11
CA ASN A 325 9.56 -19.55 7.38
C ASN A 325 9.28 -18.06 7.18
N LYS A 326 10.01 -17.38 6.29
CA LYS A 326 9.73 -15.98 5.92
C LYS A 326 8.31 -15.81 5.38
N LEU A 327 7.85 -16.72 4.52
CA LEU A 327 6.48 -16.72 4.00
C LEU A 327 5.43 -16.89 5.11
N TRP A 328 5.66 -17.80 6.06
CA TRP A 328 4.78 -17.98 7.22
C TRP A 328 4.72 -16.74 8.11
N VAL A 329 5.88 -16.18 8.47
CA VAL A 329 5.96 -14.96 9.27
C VAL A 329 5.27 -13.80 8.54
N GLY A 330 5.53 -13.63 7.23
CA GLY A 330 4.85 -12.65 6.40
C GLY A 330 3.34 -12.81 6.44
N THR A 331 2.84 -14.03 6.28
CA THR A 331 1.39 -14.33 6.30
C THR A 331 0.77 -13.98 7.65
N LEU A 332 1.44 -14.39 8.74
CA LEU A 332 0.98 -14.12 10.10
C LEU A 332 0.96 -12.61 10.38
N THR A 333 2.00 -11.87 9.99
CA THR A 333 2.05 -10.42 10.16
C THR A 333 0.94 -9.71 9.39
N SER A 334 0.66 -10.10 8.15
CA SER A 334 -0.44 -9.56 7.35
C SER A 334 -1.81 -9.84 7.96
N LEU A 335 -2.05 -11.07 8.46
CA LEU A 335 -3.29 -11.42 9.15
C LEU A 335 -3.47 -10.65 10.46
N THR A 336 -2.39 -10.49 11.22
CA THR A 336 -2.42 -9.74 12.49
C THR A 336 -2.75 -8.27 12.24
N LEU A 337 -2.15 -7.68 11.21
CA LEU A 337 -2.37 -6.28 10.87
C LEU A 337 -3.78 -6.05 10.29
N LEU A 338 -4.31 -6.99 9.51
CA LEU A 338 -5.72 -6.98 9.09
C LEU A 338 -6.67 -7.08 10.29
N PHE A 339 -6.39 -7.99 11.23
CA PHE A 339 -7.18 -8.13 12.45
C PHE A 339 -7.20 -6.83 13.27
N LEU A 340 -6.04 -6.17 13.47
CA LEU A 340 -5.95 -4.92 14.20
C LEU A 340 -6.79 -3.80 13.55
N ILE A 341 -6.80 -3.72 12.21
CA ILE A 341 -7.62 -2.74 11.47
C ILE A 341 -9.11 -3.05 11.61
N LEU A 342 -9.53 -4.31 11.46
CA LEU A 342 -10.93 -4.70 11.63
C LEU A 342 -11.40 -4.49 13.07
N PHE A 343 -10.55 -4.79 14.03
CA PHE A 343 -10.81 -4.60 15.45
C PHE A 343 -10.93 -3.11 15.80
N SER A 344 -10.06 -2.25 15.25
CA SER A 344 -10.15 -0.80 15.47
C SER A 344 -11.42 -0.21 14.84
N LEU A 345 -11.81 -0.66 13.65
CA LEU A 345 -13.08 -0.29 13.01
C LEU A 345 -14.29 -0.74 13.82
N TYR A 346 -14.25 -1.95 14.37
CA TYR A 346 -15.29 -2.47 15.26
C TYR A 346 -15.44 -1.60 16.51
N LEU A 347 -14.32 -1.26 17.16
CA LEU A 347 -14.32 -0.37 18.33
C LEU A 347 -14.86 1.02 17.98
N ALA A 348 -14.44 1.61 16.86
CA ALA A 348 -14.93 2.92 16.41
C ALA A 348 -16.45 2.89 16.13
N TYR A 349 -16.94 1.81 15.50
CA TYR A 349 -18.37 1.64 15.26
C TYR A 349 -19.17 1.56 16.57
N HIS A 350 -18.73 0.72 17.50
CA HIS A 350 -19.48 0.47 18.74
C HIS A 350 -19.41 1.64 19.72
N ASN A 351 -18.22 2.22 19.91
CA ASN A 351 -17.98 3.23 20.94
C ASN A 351 -18.31 4.65 20.49
N ILE A 352 -18.28 4.93 19.18
CA ILE A 352 -18.48 6.28 18.64
C ILE A 352 -19.74 6.34 17.77
N TYR A 353 -19.75 5.65 16.62
CA TYR A 353 -20.82 5.80 15.62
C TYR A 353 -22.20 5.46 16.16
N ARG A 354 -22.34 4.29 16.78
CA ARG A 354 -23.63 3.82 17.29
C ARG A 354 -24.19 4.76 18.35
N ARG A 355 -23.36 5.29 19.25
CA ARG A 355 -23.77 6.20 20.33
C ARG A 355 -24.13 7.60 19.83
N ILE A 356 -23.44 8.12 18.82
CA ILE A 356 -23.80 9.38 18.14
C ILE A 356 -25.14 9.24 17.42
N MET A 357 -25.33 8.17 16.65
CA MET A 357 -26.60 7.94 15.94
C MET A 357 -27.79 7.79 16.90
N LEU A 358 -27.58 7.12 18.04
CA LEU A 358 -28.59 7.04 19.10
C LEU A 358 -28.96 8.42 19.64
N SER A 359 -27.96 9.24 19.97
CA SER A 359 -28.16 10.61 20.49
C SER A 359 -28.87 11.51 19.47
N SER A 360 -28.53 11.37 18.18
CA SER A 360 -29.23 12.07 17.10
C SER A 360 -30.69 11.65 16.98
N GLY A 361 -31.00 10.36 17.12
CA GLY A 361 -32.37 9.86 17.09
C GLY A 361 -33.20 10.35 18.28
N ILE A 362 -32.60 10.40 19.47
CA ILE A 362 -33.22 10.98 20.67
C ILE A 362 -33.57 12.45 20.44
N LEU A 363 -32.64 13.24 19.91
CA LEU A 363 -32.89 14.65 19.61
C LEU A 363 -34.06 14.82 18.63
N GLU A 364 -34.13 14.01 17.58
CA GLU A 364 -35.22 14.07 16.60
C GLU A 364 -36.58 13.79 17.25
N GLU A 365 -36.69 12.77 18.09
CA GLU A 365 -37.92 12.44 18.81
C GLU A 365 -38.34 13.54 19.81
N LEU A 366 -37.38 14.11 20.56
CA LEU A 366 -37.64 15.25 21.44
C LEU A 366 -38.16 16.46 20.66
N THR A 367 -37.58 16.77 19.49
CA THR A 367 -38.05 17.88 18.63
C THR A 367 -39.43 17.63 18.02
N ARG A 368 -39.86 16.36 17.93
CA ARG A 368 -41.22 15.99 17.51
C ARG A 368 -42.24 16.02 18.65
N GLY A 369 -41.80 16.35 19.87
CA GLY A 369 -42.65 16.45 21.06
C GLY A 369 -42.83 15.14 21.82
N ASN A 370 -42.08 14.08 21.50
CA ASN A 370 -42.09 12.83 22.26
C ASN A 370 -41.21 12.97 23.51
N LEU A 371 -41.81 13.38 24.62
CA LEU A 371 -41.11 13.63 25.90
C LEU A 371 -40.92 12.36 26.75
N ASP A 372 -41.61 11.27 26.42
CA ASP A 372 -41.52 9.99 27.14
C ASP A 372 -40.38 9.08 26.63
N ILE A 373 -39.53 9.60 25.75
CA ILE A 373 -38.41 8.85 25.20
C ILE A 373 -37.39 8.45 26.29
N ASP A 374 -37.03 7.17 26.28
CA ASP A 374 -36.00 6.63 27.15
C ASP A 374 -34.61 7.06 26.65
N ILE A 375 -33.89 7.79 27.50
CA ILE A 375 -32.55 8.28 27.22
C ILE A 375 -31.60 7.48 28.11
N PRO A 376 -30.71 6.66 27.53
CA PRO A 376 -29.81 5.83 28.32
C PRO A 376 -28.93 6.69 29.23
N GLU A 377 -28.71 6.23 30.46
CA GLU A 377 -27.78 6.90 31.36
C GLU A 377 -26.34 6.85 30.82
N PRO A 378 -25.60 7.98 30.90
CA PRO A 378 -24.20 8.04 30.51
C PRO A 378 -23.34 7.09 31.37
N LYS A 379 -22.37 6.38 30.76
CA LYS A 379 -21.58 5.31 31.43
C LYS A 379 -20.06 5.48 31.34
N LEU A 380 -19.57 6.12 30.30
CA LEU A 380 -18.16 6.24 29.92
C LEU A 380 -17.56 7.62 30.25
N ASN A 381 -18.39 8.60 30.60
CA ASN A 381 -18.00 9.96 30.99
C ASN A 381 -17.12 10.66 29.94
N ASP A 382 -17.50 10.50 28.67
CA ASP A 382 -16.85 11.10 27.49
C ASP A 382 -17.73 12.20 26.85
N GLU A 383 -17.27 12.77 25.74
CA GLU A 383 -18.01 13.84 25.04
C GLU A 383 -19.38 13.39 24.55
N ILE A 384 -19.55 12.11 24.22
CA ILE A 384 -20.84 11.58 23.74
C ILE A 384 -21.82 11.45 24.90
N ASP A 385 -21.35 11.04 26.07
CA ASP A 385 -22.14 11.04 27.30
C ASP A 385 -22.54 12.46 27.74
N ASN A 386 -21.67 13.45 27.52
CA ASN A 386 -22.03 14.85 27.75
C ASN A 386 -23.18 15.30 26.83
N ILE A 387 -23.20 14.85 25.56
CA ILE A 387 -24.33 15.10 24.66
C ILE A 387 -25.61 14.46 25.20
N GLN A 388 -25.57 13.21 25.64
CA GLN A 388 -26.73 12.52 26.22
C GLN A 388 -27.24 13.21 27.49
N THR A 389 -26.32 13.64 28.36
CA THR A 389 -26.64 14.44 29.56
C THR A 389 -27.29 15.77 29.21
N GLY A 390 -26.80 16.43 28.16
CA GLY A 390 -27.41 17.65 27.62
C GLY A 390 -28.83 17.40 27.10
N LEU A 391 -29.07 16.29 26.40
CA LEU A 391 -30.38 15.90 25.90
C LEU A 391 -31.37 15.58 27.05
N LEU A 392 -30.91 14.92 28.12
CA LEU A 392 -31.70 14.72 29.34
C LEU A 392 -32.17 16.04 29.92
N ARG A 393 -31.25 16.99 30.15
CA ARG A 393 -31.59 18.33 30.65
C ARG A 393 -32.53 19.08 29.71
N PHE A 394 -32.33 18.94 28.41
CA PHE A 394 -33.20 19.56 27.41
C PHE A 394 -34.63 19.02 27.48
N ARG A 395 -34.80 17.70 27.58
CA ARG A 395 -36.11 17.06 27.78
C ARG A 395 -36.77 17.55 29.06
N ASP A 396 -36.04 17.56 30.17
CA ASP A 396 -36.59 17.95 31.48
C ASP A 396 -37.08 19.41 31.46
N ASN A 397 -36.32 20.30 30.82
CA ASN A 397 -36.75 21.69 30.59
C ASN A 397 -38.00 21.79 29.70
N LEU A 398 -38.14 20.94 28.68
CA LEU A 398 -39.35 20.89 27.83
C LEU A 398 -40.57 20.41 28.62
N ILE A 399 -40.42 19.43 29.51
CA ILE A 399 -41.47 18.96 30.41
C ILE A 399 -41.89 20.08 31.36
N GLU A 400 -40.94 20.76 31.98
CA GLU A 400 -41.20 21.88 32.88
C GLU A 400 -41.93 23.03 32.17
N LEU A 401 -41.51 23.35 30.94
CA LEU A 401 -42.17 24.36 30.10
C LEU A 401 -43.59 23.93 29.74
N ASN A 402 -43.82 22.67 29.36
CA ASN A 402 -45.14 22.17 29.01
C ASN A 402 -46.10 22.20 30.21
N ASN A 403 -45.62 21.78 31.39
CA ASN A 403 -46.39 21.84 32.64
C ASN A 403 -46.72 23.30 33.02
N SER A 404 -45.77 24.22 32.84
CA SER A 404 -45.99 25.64 33.09
C SER A 404 -47.02 26.24 32.13
N ASN A 405 -46.97 25.88 30.85
CA ASN A 405 -47.95 26.29 29.85
C ASN A 405 -49.35 25.73 30.17
N HIS A 406 -49.46 24.46 30.56
CA HIS A 406 -50.74 23.87 30.98
C HIS A 406 -51.32 24.57 32.21
N LYS A 407 -50.48 24.92 33.19
CA LYS A 407 -50.92 25.66 34.38
C LYS A 407 -51.42 27.05 34.02
N LEU A 408 -50.70 27.77 33.15
CA LEU A 408 -51.12 29.08 32.63
C LEU A 408 -52.44 29.00 31.84
N LEU A 409 -52.60 27.98 30.99
CA LEU A 409 -53.86 27.76 30.25
C LEU A 409 -55.03 27.47 31.19
N ALA A 410 -54.83 26.65 32.23
CA ALA A 410 -55.85 26.39 33.24
C ALA A 410 -56.20 27.66 34.06
N GLU A 411 -55.21 28.49 34.40
CA GLU A 411 -55.42 29.80 35.03
C GLU A 411 -56.17 30.76 34.10
N MET A 412 -55.93 30.72 32.78
CA MET A 412 -56.65 31.49 31.77
C MET A 412 -58.11 31.03 31.62
N GLU A 413 -58.38 29.72 31.57
CA GLU A 413 -59.75 29.19 31.51
C GLU A 413 -60.55 29.54 32.78
N GLN A 414 -59.90 29.45 33.94
CA GLN A 414 -60.50 29.81 35.22
C GLN A 414 -60.74 31.33 35.33
N ARG A 415 -59.88 32.15 34.71
CA ARG A 415 -60.05 33.61 34.59
C ARG A 415 -61.10 34.01 33.56
N GLN A 416 -61.17 33.38 32.39
CA GLN A 416 -62.24 33.60 31.40
C GLN A 416 -63.63 33.32 31.99
N ALA A 417 -63.76 32.26 32.78
CA ALA A 417 -64.99 31.96 33.52
C ALA A 417 -65.35 33.02 34.58
N SER A 418 -64.38 33.82 35.04
CA SER A 418 -64.56 34.93 35.98
C SER A 418 -64.72 36.30 35.29
N GLU A 419 -64.21 36.45 34.07
CA GLU A 419 -64.14 37.69 33.28
C GLU A 419 -65.40 37.99 32.45
N GLU A 420 -66.34 37.03 32.29
CA GLU A 420 -67.67 37.31 31.73
C GLU A 420 -68.49 38.33 32.55
N ARG A 421 -68.04 38.71 33.76
CA ARG A 421 -68.80 39.61 34.65
C ARG A 421 -68.34 41.07 34.74
N GLN A 422 -67.21 41.48 34.17
CA GLN A 422 -66.83 42.90 34.27
C GLN A 422 -65.92 43.34 33.12
N ARG A 423 -66.52 44.04 32.16
CA ARG A 423 -65.79 44.83 31.17
C ARG A 423 -65.06 45.99 31.87
N GLY A 424 -63.75 46.06 31.65
CA GLY A 424 -62.89 47.18 32.05
C GLY A 424 -61.47 47.01 31.51
N LEU A 425 -61.32 46.98 30.18
CA LEU A 425 -60.03 46.95 29.49
C LEU A 425 -59.27 48.29 29.69
N SER A 426 -58.09 48.25 30.32
CA SER A 426 -56.88 48.94 29.80
C SER A 426 -55.58 48.63 30.59
N GLU A 427 -55.63 48.29 31.89
CA GLU A 427 -54.40 48.24 32.70
C GLU A 427 -53.74 46.84 32.82
N GLU A 428 -54.44 45.75 32.50
CA GLU A 428 -53.97 44.38 32.76
C GLU A 428 -52.99 43.84 31.69
N ARG A 429 -53.09 44.32 30.44
CA ARG A 429 -52.13 43.95 29.35
C ARG A 429 -50.70 44.41 29.67
N GLY A 430 -50.55 45.56 30.33
CA GLY A 430 -49.24 46.13 30.66
C GLY A 430 -48.47 45.31 31.69
N LEU A 431 -49.16 44.78 32.71
CA LEU A 431 -48.55 43.94 33.76
C LEU A 431 -48.19 42.54 33.23
N LEU A 432 -49.04 41.94 32.40
CA LEU A 432 -48.79 40.65 31.74
C LEU A 432 -47.60 40.70 30.77
N LEU A 433 -47.53 41.74 29.93
CA LEU A 433 -46.39 41.95 29.05
C LEU A 433 -45.11 42.17 29.87
N LYS A 434 -45.16 42.89 31.00
CA LYS A 434 -43.99 43.12 31.85
C LYS A 434 -43.43 41.82 32.42
N GLU A 435 -44.28 40.88 32.83
CA GLU A 435 -43.89 39.56 33.35
C GLU A 435 -43.31 38.65 32.24
N VAL A 436 -43.93 38.60 31.06
CA VAL A 436 -43.39 37.87 29.89
C VAL A 436 -42.03 38.44 29.49
N ASN A 437 -41.91 39.77 29.43
CA ASN A 437 -40.66 40.45 29.09
C ASN A 437 -39.57 40.19 30.14
N HIS A 438 -39.94 40.12 31.42
CA HIS A 438 -39.01 39.75 32.49
C HIS A 438 -38.53 38.30 32.35
N ARG A 439 -39.42 37.36 31.97
CA ARG A 439 -39.08 35.95 31.75
C ARG A 439 -38.21 35.72 30.52
N VAL A 440 -38.47 36.43 29.41
CA VAL A 440 -37.61 36.36 28.22
C VAL A 440 -36.21 36.90 28.52
N LYS A 441 -36.10 38.02 29.27
CA LYS A 441 -34.81 38.52 29.76
C LYS A 441 -34.09 37.51 30.65
N ASN A 442 -34.82 36.84 31.55
CA ASN A 442 -34.24 35.79 32.41
C ASN A 442 -33.75 34.59 31.58
N ASN A 443 -34.47 34.17 30.54
CA ASN A 443 -34.07 33.07 29.66
C ASN A 443 -32.84 33.44 28.82
N LEU A 444 -32.78 34.66 28.26
CA LEU A 444 -31.60 35.13 27.54
C LEU A 444 -30.39 35.26 28.47
N ALA A 445 -30.59 35.73 29.72
CA ALA A 445 -29.54 35.78 30.73
C ALA A 445 -29.04 34.38 31.15
N LEU A 446 -29.94 33.40 31.27
CA LEU A 446 -29.59 31.99 31.51
C LEU A 446 -28.79 31.39 30.35
N ILE A 447 -29.19 31.65 29.11
CA ILE A 447 -28.44 31.22 27.90
C ILE A 447 -27.02 31.81 27.92
N ILE A 448 -26.87 33.10 28.23
CA ILE A 448 -25.55 33.74 28.37
C ILE A 448 -24.75 33.10 29.51
N GLY A 449 -25.39 32.78 30.64
CA GLY A 449 -24.77 32.06 31.76
C GLY A 449 -24.24 30.68 31.36
N MET A 450 -25.02 29.90 30.58
CA MET A 450 -24.59 28.61 30.05
C MET A 450 -23.42 28.74 29.09
N LEU A 451 -23.46 29.72 28.18
CA LEU A 451 -22.35 30.02 27.27
C LEU A 451 -21.06 30.39 28.02
N ASN A 452 -21.17 31.12 29.14
CA ASN A 452 -20.02 31.46 29.99
C ASN A 452 -19.43 30.23 30.71
N LEU A 453 -20.27 29.30 31.16
CA LEU A 453 -19.81 28.05 31.76
C LEU A 453 -19.12 27.15 30.72
N GLU A 454 -19.63 27.13 29.48
CA GLU A 454 -19.04 26.36 28.40
C GLU A 454 -17.71 26.94 27.92
N ALA A 455 -17.60 28.27 27.84
CA ALA A 455 -16.33 28.95 27.57
C ALA A 455 -15.24 28.62 28.60
N LYS A 456 -15.60 28.47 29.89
CA LYS A 456 -14.63 28.19 30.97
C LYS A 456 -14.07 26.76 30.98
N LYS A 457 -14.70 25.80 30.28
CA LYS A 457 -14.30 24.38 30.33
C LYS A 457 -13.16 24.01 29.36
N ARG A 458 -12.84 24.85 28.38
CA ARG A 458 -11.85 24.56 27.33
C ARG A 458 -10.85 25.72 27.19
N GLN A 459 -9.55 25.43 27.24
CA GLN A 459 -8.46 26.39 26.95
C GLN A 459 -8.14 26.40 25.45
N ASP A 460 -9.15 26.57 24.61
CA ASP A 460 -8.97 26.73 23.17
C ASP A 460 -9.44 28.13 22.77
N GLU A 461 -8.49 28.93 22.30
CA GLU A 461 -8.68 30.33 21.96
C GLU A 461 -9.68 30.51 20.80
N SER A 462 -9.69 29.57 19.83
CA SER A 462 -10.64 29.59 18.71
C SER A 462 -12.08 29.31 19.18
N TYR A 463 -12.25 28.40 20.14
CA TYR A 463 -13.56 28.07 20.71
C TYR A 463 -14.11 29.21 21.58
N SER A 464 -13.25 29.88 22.35
CA SER A 464 -13.66 31.03 23.16
C SER A 464 -14.18 32.17 22.29
N LEU A 465 -13.49 32.49 21.20
CA LEU A 465 -13.89 33.54 20.26
C LEU A 465 -15.27 33.27 19.65
N PHE A 466 -15.54 32.04 19.23
CA PHE A 466 -16.85 31.65 18.69
C PHE A 466 -17.98 31.80 19.73
N ILE A 467 -17.72 31.42 20.98
CA ILE A 467 -18.69 31.55 22.07
C ILE A 467 -18.95 33.01 22.44
N ASP A 468 -17.93 33.87 22.37
CA ASP A 468 -18.08 35.31 22.58
C ASP A 468 -18.90 35.99 21.47
N GLU A 469 -18.79 35.54 20.23
CA GLU A 469 -19.65 36.00 19.12
C GLU A 469 -21.12 35.64 19.34
N ILE A 470 -21.41 34.41 19.79
CA ILE A 470 -22.79 34.01 20.13
C ILE A 470 -23.33 34.85 21.29
N LYS A 471 -22.51 35.10 22.32
CA LYS A 471 -22.90 35.96 23.45
C LYS A 471 -23.25 37.38 23.00
N SER A 472 -22.43 37.98 22.13
CA SER A 472 -22.68 39.32 21.59
C SER A 472 -24.05 39.40 20.88
N ARG A 473 -24.39 38.38 20.08
CA ARG A 473 -25.68 38.33 19.36
C ARG A 473 -26.88 38.14 20.29
N VAL A 474 -26.76 37.28 21.30
CA VAL A 474 -27.82 37.08 22.30
C VAL A 474 -28.03 38.36 23.12
N ASN A 475 -26.97 39.12 23.41
CA ASN A 475 -27.06 40.43 24.05
C ASN A 475 -27.78 41.47 23.18
N ALA A 476 -27.44 41.56 21.89
CA ALA A 476 -28.14 42.47 20.96
C ALA A 476 -29.64 42.17 20.89
N LEU A 477 -30.01 40.88 20.87
CA LEU A 477 -31.40 40.44 20.91
C LEU A 477 -32.10 40.83 22.22
N SER A 478 -31.39 40.73 23.34
CA SER A 478 -31.91 41.13 24.66
C SER A 478 -32.14 42.65 24.76
N ILE A 479 -31.26 43.47 24.19
CA ILE A 479 -31.39 44.95 24.13
C ILE A 479 -32.58 45.33 23.26
N LEU A 480 -32.66 44.80 22.03
CA LEU A 480 -33.79 45.06 21.15
C LEU A 480 -35.11 44.63 21.78
N HIS A 481 -35.17 43.43 22.38
CA HIS A 481 -36.36 42.93 23.04
C HIS A 481 -36.78 43.85 24.21
N SER A 482 -35.80 44.41 24.94
CA SER A 482 -36.05 45.40 25.99
C SER A 482 -36.64 46.70 25.44
N LEU A 483 -36.14 47.17 24.29
CA LEU A 483 -36.62 48.37 23.60
C LEU A 483 -38.03 48.20 23.04
N LEU A 484 -38.28 47.09 22.33
CA LEU A 484 -39.60 46.74 21.81
C LEU A 484 -40.61 46.59 22.96
N SER A 485 -40.21 45.91 24.03
CA SER A 485 -41.02 45.80 25.24
C SER A 485 -41.39 47.16 25.84
N ALA A 486 -40.43 48.07 25.98
CA ALA A 486 -40.65 49.40 26.55
C ALA A 486 -41.55 50.27 25.66
N ASN A 487 -41.43 50.13 24.33
CA ASN A 487 -42.27 50.80 23.35
C ASN A 487 -43.56 50.03 23.00
N GLN A 488 -44.00 49.08 23.83
CA GLN A 488 -45.24 48.33 23.62
C GLN A 488 -45.32 47.64 22.23
N TRP A 489 -44.17 47.19 21.72
CA TRP A 489 -44.00 46.56 20.41
C TRP A 489 -44.39 47.46 19.23
N GLN A 490 -44.44 48.77 19.44
CA GLN A 490 -44.63 49.77 18.39
C GLN A 490 -43.31 50.06 17.65
N PRO A 491 -43.38 50.70 16.47
CA PRO A 491 -42.21 51.11 15.71
C PRO A 491 -41.19 51.90 16.57
N ILE A 492 -39.90 51.62 16.41
CA ILE A 492 -38.81 52.19 17.22
C ILE A 492 -38.03 53.25 16.42
N GLY A 493 -37.68 54.36 17.08
CA GLY A 493 -36.78 55.36 16.54
C GLY A 493 -35.39 54.78 16.24
N LEU A 494 -34.93 54.91 14.99
CA LEU A 494 -33.67 54.33 14.52
C LEU A 494 -32.45 54.91 15.28
N LYS A 495 -32.51 56.20 15.65
CA LYS A 495 -31.50 56.87 16.48
C LYS A 495 -31.35 56.19 17.85
N ASP A 496 -32.46 55.96 18.55
CA ASP A 496 -32.46 55.38 19.89
C ASP A 496 -31.93 53.95 19.87
N LEU A 497 -32.32 53.19 18.84
CA LEU A 497 -31.82 51.83 18.64
C LEU A 497 -30.30 51.81 18.46
N CYS A 498 -29.77 52.66 17.57
CA CYS A 498 -28.33 52.75 17.32
C CYS A 498 -27.56 53.18 18.57
N HIS A 499 -28.06 54.21 19.26
CA HIS A 499 -27.43 54.72 20.48
C HIS A 499 -27.33 53.63 21.56
N GLN A 500 -28.40 52.87 21.79
CA GLN A 500 -28.40 51.82 22.82
C GLN A 500 -27.55 50.61 22.46
N LEU A 501 -27.48 50.22 21.19
CA LEU A 501 -26.64 49.10 20.76
C LEU A 501 -25.16 49.46 20.85
N VAL A 502 -24.76 50.61 20.28
CA VAL A 502 -23.36 51.05 20.31
C VAL A 502 -22.88 51.24 21.76
N GLY A 503 -23.67 51.91 22.60
CA GLY A 503 -23.31 52.19 23.99
C GLY A 503 -23.22 50.95 24.89
N ASN A 504 -23.86 49.84 24.51
CA ASN A 504 -23.78 48.58 25.27
C ASN A 504 -22.73 47.61 24.73
N THR A 505 -22.33 47.74 23.46
CA THR A 505 -21.33 46.87 22.82
C THR A 505 -19.91 47.40 22.98
N LEU A 506 -19.70 48.72 23.03
CA LEU A 506 -18.38 49.31 23.19
C LEU A 506 -17.86 49.22 24.65
N PRO A 507 -16.53 49.07 24.87
CA PRO A 507 -15.94 48.99 26.21
C PRO A 507 -16.20 50.25 27.04
N ARG A 508 -16.36 50.09 28.37
CA ARG A 508 -16.64 51.22 29.30
C ARG A 508 -15.42 51.74 30.05
N ASP A 509 -14.26 51.10 29.91
CA ASP A 509 -13.04 51.46 30.65
C ASP A 509 -12.51 52.84 30.25
N ILE A 510 -12.71 53.22 28.98
CA ILE A 510 -12.62 54.60 28.47
C ILE A 510 -13.94 54.88 27.76
N PRO A 511 -14.77 55.84 28.21
CA PRO A 511 -16.10 56.05 27.66
C PRO A 511 -16.02 56.47 26.18
N PRO A 512 -16.67 55.71 25.27
CA PRO A 512 -16.66 56.03 23.85
C PRO A 512 -17.46 57.30 23.57
N GLN A 513 -17.03 58.07 22.57
CA GLN A 513 -17.79 59.21 22.08
C GLN A 513 -18.72 58.74 20.95
N ILE A 514 -20.03 58.79 21.18
CA ILE A 514 -21.05 58.39 20.21
C ILE A 514 -21.72 59.66 19.69
N ILE A 515 -21.57 59.93 18.40
CA ILE A 515 -22.14 61.09 17.72
C ILE A 515 -23.19 60.59 16.73
N ILE A 516 -24.47 60.91 16.95
CA ILE A 516 -25.55 60.55 16.04
C ILE A 516 -26.29 61.82 15.66
N ASN A 517 -26.54 62.04 14.37
CA ASN A 517 -27.34 63.17 13.92
C ASN A 517 -28.81 63.04 14.37
N GLU A 518 -29.53 64.16 14.41
CA GLU A 518 -30.98 64.13 14.63
C GLU A 518 -31.68 63.38 13.48
N SER A 519 -32.62 62.51 13.84
CA SER A 519 -33.27 61.59 12.90
C SER A 519 -34.65 61.20 13.41
N ASP A 520 -35.67 61.44 12.58
CA ASP A 520 -37.08 61.12 12.88
C ASP A 520 -37.52 59.77 12.28
N PHE A 521 -36.57 58.95 11.79
CA PHE A 521 -36.90 57.67 11.18
C PHE A 521 -37.30 56.63 12.22
N VAL A 522 -38.46 56.02 11.98
CA VAL A 522 -39.02 54.96 12.83
C VAL A 522 -39.13 53.68 12.00
N ILE A 523 -38.74 52.54 12.59
CA ILE A 523 -38.73 51.25 11.91
C ILE A 523 -39.56 50.20 12.66
N GLU A 524 -40.23 49.35 11.89
CA GLU A 524 -41.04 48.23 12.41
C GLU A 524 -40.18 47.20 13.16
N ALA A 525 -40.80 46.42 14.06
CA ALA A 525 -40.10 45.45 14.90
C ALA A 525 -39.23 44.44 14.11
N ALA A 526 -39.70 44.01 12.94
CA ALA A 526 -38.97 43.11 12.06
C ALA A 526 -37.73 43.77 11.44
N GLN A 527 -37.81 45.05 11.05
CA GLN A 527 -36.66 45.82 10.57
C GLN A 527 -35.70 46.14 11.73
N ALA A 528 -36.24 46.46 12.91
CA ALA A 528 -35.45 46.72 14.12
C ALA A 528 -34.60 45.50 14.52
N HIS A 529 -35.12 44.28 14.34
CA HIS A 529 -34.36 43.04 14.51
C HIS A 529 -33.11 42.97 13.64
N ASN A 530 -33.30 43.14 12.34
CA ASN A 530 -32.21 43.02 11.37
C ASN A 530 -31.20 44.15 11.52
N VAL A 531 -31.67 45.39 11.72
CA VAL A 531 -30.80 46.55 11.99
C VAL A 531 -30.01 46.35 13.29
N SER A 532 -30.62 45.76 14.32
CA SER A 532 -29.92 45.52 15.60
C SER A 532 -28.72 44.59 15.46
N LEU A 533 -28.87 43.52 14.67
CA LEU A 533 -27.78 42.58 14.40
C LEU A 533 -26.66 43.27 13.61
N VAL A 534 -27.01 44.06 12.59
CA VAL A 534 -26.02 44.79 11.78
C VAL A 534 -25.24 45.80 12.63
N ILE A 535 -25.92 46.64 13.41
CA ILE A 535 -25.27 47.64 14.26
C ILE A 535 -24.43 46.98 15.35
N ASN A 536 -24.88 45.86 15.92
CA ASN A 536 -24.10 45.14 16.92
C ASN A 536 -22.81 44.53 16.35
N GLU A 537 -22.87 43.95 15.16
CA GLU A 537 -21.68 43.40 14.48
C GLU A 537 -20.70 44.51 14.10
N LEU A 538 -21.18 45.64 13.59
CA LEU A 538 -20.34 46.82 13.31
C LEU A 538 -19.69 47.36 14.60
N SER A 539 -20.46 47.50 15.68
CA SER A 539 -19.94 47.95 16.97
C SER A 539 -18.96 46.96 17.60
N THR A 540 -19.18 45.66 17.41
CA THR A 540 -18.25 44.62 17.85
C THR A 540 -16.94 44.70 17.06
N ASN A 541 -16.99 44.98 15.75
CA ASN A 541 -15.80 45.19 14.93
C ASN A 541 -15.05 46.44 15.38
N THR A 542 -15.75 47.56 15.63
CA THR A 542 -15.11 48.77 16.17
C THR A 542 -14.45 48.49 17.52
N ALA A 543 -15.12 47.78 18.44
CA ALA A 543 -14.53 47.39 19.72
C ALA A 543 -13.26 46.51 19.57
N LYS A 544 -13.20 45.66 18.54
CA LYS A 544 -12.04 44.79 18.27
C LYS A 544 -10.87 45.55 17.63
N TYR A 545 -11.15 46.40 16.64
CA TYR A 545 -10.11 46.97 15.76
C TYR A 545 -9.75 48.42 16.08
N ALA A 546 -10.63 49.19 16.74
CA ALA A 546 -10.35 50.56 17.17
C ALA A 546 -9.88 50.64 18.65
N ALA A 547 -9.63 49.50 19.30
CA ALA A 547 -9.28 49.41 20.72
C ALA A 547 -7.95 50.10 21.09
N GLU A 548 -7.02 50.24 20.14
CA GLU A 548 -5.71 50.88 20.36
C GLU A 548 -5.77 52.41 20.38
N ASN A 549 -6.90 53.01 20.02
CA ASN A 549 -7.09 54.45 20.08
C ASN A 549 -7.30 54.94 21.51
N SER A 550 -6.73 56.11 21.83
CA SER A 550 -6.89 56.76 23.15
C SER A 550 -8.35 57.05 23.53
N GLN A 551 -9.23 57.21 22.55
CA GLN A 551 -10.68 57.26 22.71
C GLN A 551 -11.36 56.72 21.44
N ILE A 552 -12.33 55.82 21.59
CA ILE A 552 -13.14 55.32 20.46
C ILE A 552 -14.20 56.38 20.14
N VAL A 553 -14.28 56.78 18.86
CA VAL A 553 -15.29 57.70 18.34
C VAL A 553 -16.11 56.97 17.29
N VAL A 554 -17.43 56.94 17.47
CA VAL A 554 -18.38 56.39 16.49
C VAL A 554 -19.32 57.49 16.05
N THR A 555 -19.35 57.74 14.75
CA THR A 555 -20.25 58.71 14.11
C THR A 555 -21.28 57.95 13.29
N ILE A 556 -22.56 58.18 13.57
CA ILE A 556 -23.68 57.63 12.82
C ILE A 556 -24.46 58.77 12.18
N HIS A 557 -24.55 58.73 10.85
CA HIS A 557 -25.39 59.64 10.08
C HIS A 557 -26.57 58.88 9.47
N ILE A 558 -27.77 59.38 9.68
CA ILE A 558 -29.02 58.80 9.21
C ILE A 558 -29.73 59.85 8.35
N GLU A 559 -29.93 59.55 7.06
CA GLU A 559 -30.51 60.48 6.08
C GLU A 559 -31.54 59.79 5.18
N ALA A 560 -32.45 60.58 4.59
CA ALA A 560 -33.41 60.10 3.60
C ALA A 560 -32.71 59.81 2.26
N THR A 561 -33.09 58.73 1.59
CA THR A 561 -32.69 58.49 0.19
C THR A 561 -33.73 59.06 -0.78
N ALA A 562 -33.32 59.28 -2.03
CA ALA A 562 -34.20 59.76 -3.10
C ALA A 562 -35.41 58.83 -3.37
N ASP A 563 -35.30 57.55 -3.01
CA ASP A 563 -36.30 56.50 -3.25
C ASP A 563 -37.17 56.21 -2.00
N ASN A 564 -37.32 57.18 -1.09
CA ASN A 564 -38.14 57.07 0.13
C ASN A 564 -37.65 55.98 1.11
N GLY A 565 -36.33 55.73 1.14
CA GLY A 565 -35.65 54.84 2.08
C GLY A 565 -34.71 55.59 3.02
N VAL A 566 -33.91 54.83 3.76
CA VAL A 566 -32.93 55.34 4.72
C VAL A 566 -31.52 54.98 4.27
N HIS A 567 -30.62 55.95 4.40
CA HIS A 567 -29.19 55.75 4.39
C HIS A 567 -28.66 55.90 5.82
N LEU A 568 -28.12 54.81 6.37
CA LEU A 568 -27.42 54.80 7.64
C LEU A 568 -25.92 54.61 7.36
N SER A 569 -25.14 55.63 7.65
CA SER A 569 -23.68 55.61 7.60
C SER A 569 -23.13 55.43 9.00
N TYR A 570 -22.45 54.32 9.25
CA TYR A 570 -21.71 54.05 10.47
C TYR A 570 -20.22 54.26 10.21
N GLN A 571 -19.56 55.10 11.00
CA GLN A 571 -18.13 55.39 10.87
C GLN A 571 -17.44 55.31 12.22
N ASP A 572 -16.29 54.65 12.29
CA ASP A 572 -15.41 54.69 13.46
C ASP A 572 -14.10 55.44 13.17
N ASN A 573 -13.29 55.65 14.21
CA ASN A 573 -11.95 56.24 14.12
C ASN A 573 -10.82 55.19 14.11
N GLY A 574 -11.12 53.93 13.77
CA GLY A 574 -10.15 52.83 13.73
C GLY A 574 -9.20 52.88 12.52
N PRO A 575 -8.43 51.81 12.25
CA PRO A 575 -7.49 51.77 11.13
C PRO A 575 -8.14 51.67 9.74
N GLY A 576 -9.48 51.51 9.65
CA GLY A 576 -10.19 51.24 8.41
C GLY A 576 -10.22 49.76 8.01
N TYR A 577 -10.97 49.45 6.96
CA TYR A 577 -11.02 48.13 6.34
C TYR A 577 -9.73 47.84 5.55
N PRO A 578 -9.15 46.63 5.63
CA PRO A 578 -8.06 46.22 4.74
C PRO A 578 -8.48 46.33 3.26
N GLN A 579 -7.55 46.73 2.39
CA GLN A 579 -7.83 46.90 0.95
C GLN A 579 -8.43 45.64 0.31
N SER A 580 -8.00 44.47 0.76
CA SER A 580 -8.49 43.18 0.29
C SER A 580 -9.95 42.86 0.68
N VAL A 581 -10.47 43.46 1.75
CA VAL A 581 -11.90 43.37 2.13
C VAL A 581 -12.73 44.30 1.24
N ILE A 582 -12.20 45.48 0.92
CA ILE A 582 -12.83 46.44 0.00
C ILE A 582 -12.91 45.88 -1.42
N ASP A 583 -11.84 45.23 -1.89
CA ASP A 583 -11.75 44.65 -3.24
C ASP A 583 -12.46 43.29 -3.37
N GLY A 584 -13.09 42.78 -2.30
CA GLY A 584 -13.82 41.50 -2.29
C GLY A 584 -12.95 40.26 -2.53
N SER A 585 -11.63 40.37 -2.35
CA SER A 585 -10.64 39.34 -2.70
C SER A 585 -10.10 38.54 -1.50
N PHE A 586 -10.65 38.74 -0.31
CA PHE A 586 -10.28 37.99 0.89
C PHE A 586 -11.03 36.64 1.01
N PRO A 587 -10.33 35.49 1.08
CA PRO A 587 -10.96 34.17 1.31
C PRO A 587 -11.66 34.05 2.67
N ASP A 588 -11.25 34.87 3.64
CA ASP A 588 -11.71 34.87 5.03
C ASP A 588 -12.34 36.22 5.41
N SER A 589 -13.24 36.76 4.58
CA SER A 589 -14.14 37.82 5.06
C SER A 589 -14.92 37.24 6.26
N GLY A 590 -14.56 37.66 7.48
CA GLY A 590 -15.05 37.04 8.71
C GLY A 590 -16.58 36.87 8.69
N ILE A 591 -17.08 35.79 9.30
CA ILE A 591 -18.50 35.38 9.29
C ILE A 591 -19.45 36.57 9.53
N GLY A 592 -19.06 37.53 10.38
CA GLY A 592 -19.80 38.77 10.64
C GLY A 592 -20.05 39.64 9.40
N MET A 593 -19.08 39.82 8.50
CA MET A 593 -19.23 40.67 7.31
C MET A 593 -20.13 40.01 6.26
N GLN A 594 -20.02 38.69 6.07
CA GLN A 594 -20.92 37.92 5.22
C GLN A 594 -22.36 37.96 5.75
N MET A 595 -22.52 37.92 7.08
CA MET A 595 -23.82 38.05 7.73
C MET A 595 -24.40 39.45 7.57
N ILE A 596 -23.62 40.52 7.76
CA ILE A 596 -24.08 41.90 7.53
C ILE A 596 -24.59 42.04 6.08
N ASN A 597 -23.80 41.59 5.10
CA ASN A 597 -24.20 41.68 3.70
C ASN A 597 -25.49 40.88 3.42
N GLY A 598 -25.59 39.65 3.92
CA GLY A 598 -26.78 38.82 3.77
C GLY A 598 -28.03 39.39 4.44
N ILE A 599 -27.91 39.98 5.64
CA ILE A 599 -29.04 40.62 6.33
C ILE A 599 -29.51 41.85 5.56
N VAL A 600 -28.57 42.71 5.14
CA VAL A 600 -28.91 43.94 4.41
C VAL A 600 -29.57 43.60 3.07
N GLU A 601 -28.99 42.70 2.28
CA GLU A 601 -29.52 42.35 0.96
C GLU A 601 -30.81 41.52 1.04
N MET A 602 -30.86 40.48 1.88
CA MET A 602 -31.97 39.51 1.86
C MET A 602 -33.13 39.87 2.79
N SER A 603 -32.84 40.52 3.93
CA SER A 603 -33.84 40.73 4.99
C SER A 603 -34.29 42.19 5.09
N LEU A 604 -33.40 43.14 4.77
CA LEU A 604 -33.75 44.56 4.65
C LEU A 604 -34.02 44.99 3.21
N SER A 605 -33.84 44.11 2.21
CA SER A 605 -33.96 44.43 0.77
C SER A 605 -33.14 45.67 0.39
N GLY A 606 -31.97 45.80 0.99
CA GLY A 606 -31.12 46.97 0.96
C GLY A 606 -29.81 46.77 0.18
N LYS A 607 -28.93 47.77 0.26
CA LYS A 607 -27.57 47.72 -0.29
C LYS A 607 -26.57 48.06 0.81
N PHE A 608 -25.46 47.35 0.83
CA PHE A 608 -24.37 47.58 1.76
C PHE A 608 -23.11 48.00 0.99
N LYS A 609 -22.42 49.03 1.47
CA LYS A 609 -21.15 49.50 0.91
C LYS A 609 -20.18 49.78 2.04
N ILE A 610 -18.90 49.51 1.79
CA ILE A 610 -17.81 49.80 2.72
C ILE A 610 -16.79 50.72 2.04
N SER A 611 -16.21 51.62 2.82
CA SER A 611 -15.14 52.52 2.39
C SER A 611 -14.28 52.93 3.60
N ASN A 612 -13.13 53.55 3.34
CA ASN A 612 -12.29 54.12 4.39
C ASN A 612 -12.32 55.65 4.28
N HIS A 613 -12.58 56.32 5.40
CA HIS A 613 -12.56 57.78 5.50
C HIS A 613 -12.11 58.16 6.93
N ASP A 614 -10.80 58.33 7.15
CA ASP A 614 -10.24 58.52 8.51
C ASP A 614 -10.73 57.49 9.56
N GLY A 615 -10.92 56.25 9.07
CA GLY A 615 -11.48 55.12 9.81
C GLY A 615 -12.41 54.26 8.94
N ALA A 616 -13.02 53.23 9.53
CA ALA A 616 -13.87 52.30 8.79
C ALA A 616 -15.27 52.90 8.62
N ARG A 617 -15.76 52.99 7.38
CA ARG A 617 -17.10 53.51 7.06
C ARG A 617 -17.96 52.45 6.38
N SER A 618 -19.16 52.24 6.92
CA SER A 618 -20.16 51.30 6.44
C SER A 618 -21.46 52.04 6.12
N ASP A 619 -21.83 52.05 4.85
CA ASP A 619 -23.04 52.69 4.34
C ASP A 619 -24.11 51.63 4.04
N ILE A 620 -25.23 51.71 4.75
CA ILE A 620 -26.36 50.78 4.66
C ILE A 620 -27.57 51.53 4.11
N PHE A 621 -28.13 51.06 3.00
CA PHE A 621 -29.30 51.65 2.34
C PHE A 621 -30.45 50.66 2.40
N PHE A 622 -31.62 51.05 2.91
CA PHE A 622 -32.80 50.16 2.94
C PHE A 622 -34.12 50.94 2.93
N PRO A 623 -35.22 50.38 2.36
CA PRO A 623 -36.53 51.02 2.40
C PRO A 623 -37.15 50.98 3.81
N ILE A 624 -37.96 51.98 4.16
CA ILE A 624 -38.82 51.91 5.36
C ILE A 624 -40.11 51.19 4.99
N LEU A 625 -40.50 50.19 5.78
CA LEU A 625 -41.82 49.58 5.63
C LEU A 625 -42.86 50.55 6.23
N SER A 626 -43.76 51.10 5.42
CA SER A 626 -44.83 51.97 5.91
C SER A 626 -45.99 51.15 6.49
N VAL A 627 -46.60 51.67 7.55
CA VAL A 627 -47.86 51.18 8.12
C VAL A 627 -48.96 51.30 7.05
N LYS A 628 -49.59 50.19 6.67
CA LYS A 628 -50.87 50.24 5.96
C LYS A 628 -51.93 50.69 6.96
N GLU A 629 -52.46 51.90 6.81
CA GLU A 629 -53.78 52.23 7.36
C GLU A 629 -54.83 51.39 6.61
N GLU A 630 -55.52 50.49 7.30
CA GLU A 630 -56.76 49.91 6.80
C GLU A 630 -57.88 50.96 6.90
N PRO A 631 -58.68 51.20 5.84
CA PRO A 631 -59.79 52.13 5.91
C PRO A 631 -60.89 51.55 6.80
N HIS A 632 -61.30 52.32 7.81
CA HIS A 632 -62.56 52.11 8.51
C HIS A 632 -63.73 52.25 7.53
N GLU A 633 -64.35 51.14 7.13
CA GLU A 633 -65.70 51.17 6.57
C GLU A 633 -66.72 51.39 7.70
N ALA A 634 -67.60 52.37 7.49
CA ALA A 634 -68.78 52.68 8.29
C ALA A 634 -70.03 52.05 7.65
#